data_AF-A0A955D6D7-F1
#
_entry.id   AF-A0A955D6D7-F1
#
_cell.length_a   1.000
_cell.length_b   1.000
_cell.length_c   1.000
_cell.angle_alpha   90.00
_cell.angle_beta   90.00
_cell.angle_gamma   90.00
#
_symmetry.space_group_name_H-M   'P 1'
#
loop_
_entity.id
_entity.type
_entity.pdbx_description
1 polymer ?
#
loop_
_entity_poly.entity_id
_entity_poly.type
_entity_poly.pdbx_seq_one_letter_code
_entity_poly.pdbx_strand_id
1 'polypeptide(L)'
;MSRARTILARGTFDGVHLGHRAIVAEACRLADRAGEREGARPRVVTLAFDPHPAAVLRPAAEPARLTTFDRRSELLRAAGADAVVRLEPTPDLLGLSPERFVDRLAAEHAPLAIVEGPDFRFGKGRAGDVAALRRLGRERSEAEQFAVRVVEPVETVLGDHSIVTASSTLARWLLERGRVADVARVLGEPYRIEGMVVRGDRRGRTLGYPTANLAPESTLPADGVYAGLARASLAQGPSHPRAGEDRSFVAAISVGTKPQFSPGQTARTIEAFLLDVERSPGSDVIPGLPEYGWRLSLDMIGYVRDQARFESVDALLRQMGRDCERVREICSMRDALPEPRLAGAPSLAWRSSATPAAPTIATPTSPEAAPAR
;
A
#
# COMPACT_ATOMS: atom_id res chain seq x y z
N MET A 1 5.30 36.44 12.91
CA MET A 1 6.08 35.58 11.98
C MET A 1 5.15 35.14 10.86
N SER A 2 5.52 35.38 9.61
CA SER A 2 4.75 34.88 8.44
C SER A 2 4.70 33.35 8.48
N ARG A 3 3.50 32.77 8.39
CA ARG A 3 3.30 31.31 8.41
C ARG A 3 3.86 30.71 7.12
N ALA A 4 4.57 29.57 7.21
CA ALA A 4 5.07 28.88 6.03
C ALA A 4 3.91 28.47 5.09
N ARG A 5 3.96 28.88 3.82
CA ARG A 5 2.91 28.58 2.83
C ARG A 5 2.90 27.09 2.47
N THR A 6 1.74 26.61 2.02
CA THR A 6 1.57 25.21 1.60
C THR A 6 0.98 25.07 0.20
N ILE A 7 1.28 23.96 -0.48
CA ILE A 7 0.48 23.44 -1.58
C ILE A 7 -0.36 22.28 -1.02
N LEU A 8 -1.67 22.38 -1.13
CA LEU A 8 -2.59 21.38 -0.61
C LEU A 8 -3.04 20.41 -1.69
N ALA A 9 -3.22 19.15 -1.30
CA ALA A 9 -3.97 18.17 -2.06
C ALA A 9 -4.92 17.43 -1.11
N ARG A 10 -6.22 17.37 -1.41
CA ARG A 10 -7.20 16.73 -0.54
C ARG A 10 -7.81 15.50 -1.20
N GLY A 11 -8.17 14.53 -0.39
CA GLY A 11 -8.83 13.33 -0.89
C GLY A 11 -9.07 12.31 0.22
N THR A 12 -9.69 11.18 -0.14
CA THR A 12 -9.63 9.99 0.72
C THR A 12 -8.25 9.33 0.59
N PHE A 13 -7.62 9.43 -0.57
CA PHE A 13 -6.30 8.87 -0.88
C PHE A 13 -6.20 7.35 -0.64
N ASP A 14 -7.32 6.63 -0.57
CA ASP A 14 -7.30 5.20 -0.24
C ASP A 14 -6.60 4.40 -1.36
N GLY A 15 -5.67 3.54 -0.98
CA GLY A 15 -4.80 2.83 -1.92
C GLY A 15 -3.72 3.67 -2.63
N VAL A 16 -3.77 5.01 -2.60
CA VAL A 16 -2.80 5.93 -3.25
C VAL A 16 -2.47 5.50 -4.70
N HIS A 17 -3.52 5.29 -5.50
CA HIS A 17 -3.38 4.89 -6.91
C HIS A 17 -2.68 5.92 -7.79
N LEU A 18 -2.41 5.57 -9.05
CA LEU A 18 -1.68 6.44 -10.00
C LEU A 18 -2.29 7.85 -10.12
N GLY A 19 -3.62 7.98 -10.13
CA GLY A 19 -4.29 9.29 -10.07
C GLY A 19 -3.96 10.12 -8.82
N HIS A 20 -3.93 9.50 -7.63
CA HIS A 20 -3.50 10.19 -6.40
C HIS A 20 -2.04 10.61 -6.45
N ARG A 21 -1.16 9.73 -6.97
CA ARG A 21 0.26 10.03 -7.14
C ARG A 21 0.48 11.21 -8.09
N ALA A 22 -0.31 11.31 -9.17
CA ALA A 22 -0.27 12.45 -10.09
C ALA A 22 -0.70 13.78 -9.43
N ILE A 23 -1.72 13.75 -8.55
CA ILE A 23 -2.10 14.93 -7.75
C ILE A 23 -0.94 15.39 -6.87
N VAL A 24 -0.27 14.48 -6.16
CA VAL A 24 0.88 14.82 -5.31
C VAL A 24 2.06 15.31 -6.15
N ALA A 25 2.35 14.67 -7.29
CA ALA A 25 3.41 15.08 -8.19
C ALA A 25 3.20 16.51 -8.73
N GLU A 26 1.97 16.86 -9.12
CA GLU A 26 1.65 18.23 -9.54
C GLU A 26 1.75 19.23 -8.39
N ALA A 27 1.40 18.84 -7.16
CA ALA A 27 1.60 19.67 -5.98
C ALA A 27 3.09 19.95 -5.72
N CYS A 28 3.95 18.93 -5.84
CA CYS A 28 5.41 19.09 -5.79
C CYS A 28 5.90 20.05 -6.87
N ARG A 29 5.46 19.87 -8.11
CA ARG A 29 5.84 20.73 -9.24
C ARG A 29 5.43 22.19 -9.04
N LEU A 30 4.32 22.46 -8.35
CA LEU A 30 3.90 23.82 -7.99
C LEU A 30 4.75 24.39 -6.84
N ALA A 31 5.07 23.56 -5.84
CA ALA A 31 5.93 23.96 -4.73
C ALA A 31 7.34 24.34 -5.23
N ASP A 32 7.93 23.54 -6.12
CA ASP A 32 9.25 23.80 -6.67
C ASP A 32 9.29 25.13 -7.43
N ARG A 33 8.32 25.37 -8.34
CA ARG A 33 8.20 26.64 -9.07
C ARG A 33 7.97 27.85 -8.16
N ALA A 34 7.22 27.68 -7.07
CA ALA A 34 7.03 28.75 -6.09
C ALA A 34 8.34 29.04 -5.33
N GLY A 35 9.08 27.99 -4.95
CA GLY A 35 10.39 28.12 -4.31
C GLY A 35 11.43 28.83 -5.19
N GLU A 36 11.44 28.53 -6.49
CA GLU A 36 12.31 29.22 -7.48
C GLU A 36 12.00 30.73 -7.57
N ARG A 37 10.74 31.14 -7.39
CA ARG A 37 10.30 32.54 -7.50
C ARG A 37 10.43 33.32 -6.19
N GLU A 38 10.12 32.69 -5.06
CA GLU A 38 9.98 33.34 -3.75
C GLU A 38 11.18 33.07 -2.82
N GLY A 39 12.15 32.23 -3.24
CA GLY A 39 13.34 31.87 -2.46
C GLY A 39 13.08 30.88 -1.31
N ALA A 40 11.81 30.49 -1.08
CA ALA A 40 11.41 29.50 -0.08
C ALA A 40 10.36 28.56 -0.66
N ARG A 41 10.66 27.26 -0.67
CA ARG A 41 9.75 26.22 -1.19
C ARG A 41 8.56 26.01 -0.23
N PRO A 42 7.30 26.20 -0.66
CA PRO A 42 6.13 25.83 0.13
C PRO A 42 6.10 24.33 0.44
N ARG A 43 5.52 23.95 1.58
CA ARG A 43 5.37 22.52 1.92
C ARG A 43 4.20 21.90 1.15
N VAL A 44 4.37 20.70 0.63
CA VAL A 44 3.29 19.89 0.05
C VAL A 44 2.58 19.15 1.18
N VAL A 45 1.32 19.49 1.42
CA VAL A 45 0.52 18.88 2.50
C VAL A 45 -0.68 18.17 1.90
N THR A 46 -0.78 16.88 2.19
CA THR A 46 -1.95 16.08 1.81
C THR A 46 -2.95 16.02 2.95
N LEU A 47 -4.21 16.28 2.67
CA LEU A 47 -5.31 16.20 3.62
C LEU A 47 -6.12 14.94 3.32
N ALA A 48 -5.98 13.91 4.15
CA ALA A 48 -6.52 12.58 3.90
C ALA A 48 -7.59 12.21 4.93
N PHE A 49 -8.79 11.85 4.47
CA PHE A 49 -9.85 11.40 5.38
C PHE A 49 -9.59 9.99 5.93
N ASP A 50 -9.69 9.85 7.24
CA ASP A 50 -9.73 8.56 7.93
C ASP A 50 -10.53 8.65 9.24
N PRO A 51 -11.58 7.84 9.44
CA PRO A 51 -12.13 6.84 8.50
C PRO A 51 -12.70 7.47 7.22
N HIS A 52 -13.14 6.63 6.28
CA HIS A 52 -13.76 7.12 5.04
C HIS A 52 -14.99 7.98 5.38
N PRO A 53 -15.27 9.12 4.71
CA PRO A 53 -16.42 9.96 5.06
C PRO A 53 -17.77 9.24 5.00
N ALA A 54 -17.88 8.20 4.16
CA ALA A 54 -19.06 7.33 4.13
C ALA A 54 -19.28 6.56 5.44
N ALA A 55 -18.25 6.28 6.24
CA ALA A 55 -18.41 5.65 7.56
C ALA A 55 -19.33 6.45 8.49
N VAL A 56 -19.37 7.78 8.32
CA VAL A 56 -20.24 8.68 9.09
C VAL A 56 -21.51 9.02 8.31
N LEU A 57 -21.39 9.33 7.02
CA LEU A 57 -22.52 9.79 6.20
C LEU A 57 -23.47 8.67 5.76
N ARG A 58 -22.93 7.49 5.49
CA ARG A 58 -23.64 6.31 4.94
C ARG A 58 -22.95 5.02 5.41
N PRO A 59 -23.04 4.65 6.70
CA PRO A 59 -22.24 3.55 7.27
C PRO A 59 -22.43 2.21 6.53
N ALA A 60 -23.65 1.92 6.05
CA ALA A 60 -23.96 0.71 5.29
C ALA A 60 -23.29 0.64 3.90
N ALA A 61 -22.74 1.75 3.40
CA ALA A 61 -22.08 1.86 2.11
C ALA A 61 -20.61 2.29 2.25
N GLU A 62 -20.00 2.05 3.41
CA GLU A 62 -18.56 2.26 3.58
C GLU A 62 -17.77 1.34 2.65
N PRO A 63 -16.94 1.89 1.74
CA PRO A 63 -16.13 1.06 0.87
C PRO A 63 -15.08 0.28 1.68
N ALA A 64 -14.83 -0.98 1.30
CA ALA A 64 -13.77 -1.78 1.91
C ALA A 64 -12.42 -1.05 1.86
N ARG A 65 -11.70 -1.01 2.97
CA ARG A 65 -10.44 -0.25 3.07
C ARG A 65 -9.33 -0.89 2.22
N LEU A 66 -8.71 -0.13 1.30
CA LEU A 66 -7.55 -0.60 0.55
C LEU A 66 -6.26 -0.53 1.37
N THR A 67 -6.05 0.55 2.11
CA THR A 67 -4.86 0.74 2.97
C THR A 67 -5.22 1.29 4.35
N THR A 68 -4.44 0.92 5.36
CA THR A 68 -4.43 1.62 6.65
C THR A 68 -3.99 3.07 6.46
N PHE A 69 -4.31 3.95 7.42
CA PHE A 69 -3.86 5.33 7.33
C PHE A 69 -2.33 5.46 7.37
N ASP A 70 -1.67 4.60 8.14
CA ASP A 70 -0.21 4.62 8.27
C ASP A 70 0.44 4.25 6.94
N ARG A 71 -0.01 3.15 6.31
CA ARG A 71 0.45 2.77 4.97
C ARG A 71 0.13 3.85 3.94
N ARG A 72 -1.08 4.41 3.97
CA ARG A 72 -1.47 5.54 3.10
C ARG A 72 -0.53 6.74 3.27
N SER A 73 -0.14 7.03 4.50
CA SER A 73 0.77 8.14 4.81
C SER A 73 2.18 7.88 4.28
N GLU A 74 2.69 6.65 4.41
CA GLU A 74 3.95 6.24 3.78
C GLU A 74 3.92 6.42 2.27
N LEU A 75 2.84 5.98 1.63
CA LEU A 75 2.66 6.06 0.18
C LEU A 75 2.57 7.51 -0.32
N LEU A 76 1.86 8.38 0.40
CA LEU A 76 1.77 9.81 0.06
C LEU A 76 3.12 10.52 0.25
N ARG A 77 3.88 10.17 1.30
CA ARG A 77 5.24 10.69 1.49
C ARG A 77 6.19 10.19 0.41
N ALA A 78 6.11 8.91 0.03
CA ALA A 78 6.87 8.36 -1.07
C ALA A 78 6.53 9.05 -2.41
N ALA A 79 5.28 9.47 -2.60
CA ALA A 79 4.86 10.27 -3.75
C ALA A 79 5.33 11.75 -3.71
N GLY A 80 5.91 12.20 -2.61
CA GLY A 80 6.52 13.54 -2.47
C GLY A 80 5.85 14.47 -1.46
N ALA A 81 4.83 14.03 -0.71
CA ALA A 81 4.21 14.87 0.31
C ALA A 81 5.14 15.12 1.50
N ASP A 82 5.32 16.38 1.88
CA ASP A 82 6.09 16.79 3.06
C ASP A 82 5.33 16.49 4.37
N ALA A 83 3.99 16.51 4.32
CA ALA A 83 3.13 16.10 5.41
C ALA A 83 1.84 15.44 4.92
N VAL A 84 1.30 14.57 5.77
CA VAL A 84 0.00 13.93 5.61
C VAL A 84 -0.79 14.24 6.87
N VAL A 85 -1.92 14.93 6.72
CA VAL A 85 -2.81 15.31 7.81
C VAL A 85 -4.04 14.43 7.76
N ARG A 86 -4.33 13.75 8.88
CA ARG A 86 -5.56 13.00 9.05
C ARG A 86 -6.72 13.96 9.24
N LEU A 87 -7.75 13.82 8.40
CA LEU A 87 -9.03 14.49 8.59
C LEU A 87 -10.05 13.50 9.13
N GLU A 88 -10.48 13.71 10.35
CA GLU A 88 -11.59 12.94 10.92
C GLU A 88 -12.92 13.53 10.42
N PRO A 89 -13.84 12.71 9.86
CA PRO A 89 -15.10 13.18 9.29
C PRO A 89 -16.14 13.50 10.39
N THR A 90 -15.84 14.46 11.26
CA THR A 90 -16.75 14.90 12.32
C THR A 90 -17.99 15.62 11.77
N PRO A 91 -19.14 15.59 12.47
CA PRO A 91 -20.33 16.35 12.06
C PRO A 91 -20.06 17.82 11.79
N ASP A 92 -19.19 18.45 12.60
CA ASP A 92 -18.78 19.86 12.43
C ASP A 92 -18.03 20.08 11.12
N LEU A 93 -17.08 19.20 10.78
CA LEU A 93 -16.32 19.29 9.53
C LEU A 93 -17.21 19.00 8.32
N LEU A 94 -18.08 17.99 8.41
CA LEU A 94 -19.00 17.60 7.34
C LEU A 94 -20.15 18.60 7.14
N GLY A 95 -20.47 19.38 8.17
CA GLY A 95 -21.52 20.41 8.17
C GLY A 95 -21.08 21.77 7.63
N LEU A 96 -19.79 22.00 7.35
CA LEU A 96 -19.27 23.27 6.85
C LEU A 96 -19.88 23.64 5.49
N SER A 97 -20.30 24.90 5.32
CA SER A 97 -20.58 25.42 3.98
C SER A 97 -19.30 25.50 3.15
N PRO A 98 -19.39 25.58 1.81
CA PRO A 98 -18.21 25.80 0.96
C PRO A 98 -17.35 27.00 1.41
N GLU A 99 -17.97 28.11 1.78
CA GLU A 99 -17.30 29.33 2.25
C GLU A 99 -16.50 29.05 3.54
N ARG A 100 -17.17 28.52 4.57
CA ARG A 100 -16.53 28.21 5.86
C ARG A 100 -15.43 27.17 5.71
N PHE A 101 -15.56 26.25 4.77
CA PHE A 101 -14.52 25.27 4.47
C PHE A 101 -13.27 25.95 3.90
N VAL A 102 -13.41 26.88 2.95
CA VAL A 102 -12.27 27.63 2.40
C VAL A 102 -11.64 28.54 3.45
N ASP A 103 -12.45 29.22 4.26
CA ASP A 103 -11.97 30.08 5.35
C ASP A 103 -11.14 29.28 6.36
N ARG A 104 -11.62 28.08 6.73
CA ARG A 104 -10.91 27.16 7.62
C ARG A 104 -9.59 26.69 7.00
N LEU A 105 -9.59 26.28 5.74
CA LEU A 105 -8.35 25.89 5.05
C LEU A 105 -7.33 27.03 5.01
N ALA A 106 -7.78 28.25 4.74
CA ALA A 106 -6.92 29.43 4.71
C ALA A 106 -6.28 29.68 6.08
N ALA A 107 -7.09 29.67 7.14
CA ALA A 107 -6.63 29.90 8.52
C ALA A 107 -5.69 28.78 9.03
N GLU A 108 -5.97 27.51 8.69
CA GLU A 108 -5.23 26.36 9.21
C GLU A 108 -3.97 26.03 8.39
N HIS A 109 -3.92 26.37 7.11
CA HIS A 109 -2.85 25.88 6.23
C HIS A 109 -2.12 26.97 5.43
N ALA A 110 -2.65 28.20 5.32
CA ALA A 110 -2.08 29.23 4.45
C ALA A 110 -1.73 28.70 3.03
N PRO A 111 -2.72 28.13 2.30
CA PRO A 111 -2.50 27.52 0.99
C PRO A 111 -2.17 28.57 -0.08
N LEU A 112 -1.08 28.35 -0.80
CA LEU A 112 -0.77 29.05 -2.05
C LEU A 112 -1.54 28.43 -3.23
N ALA A 113 -1.68 27.10 -3.22
CA ALA A 113 -2.47 26.41 -4.22
C ALA A 113 -3.15 25.17 -3.64
N ILE A 114 -4.24 24.75 -4.28
CA ILE A 114 -4.88 23.45 -4.05
C ILE A 114 -4.88 22.65 -5.35
N VAL A 115 -4.47 21.39 -5.29
CA VAL A 115 -4.42 20.45 -6.40
C VAL A 115 -5.47 19.37 -6.19
N GLU A 116 -6.37 19.22 -7.16
CA GLU A 116 -7.52 18.31 -7.08
C GLU A 116 -7.79 17.61 -8.42
N GLY A 117 -8.62 16.57 -8.40
CA GLY A 117 -9.21 15.99 -9.61
C GLY A 117 -10.44 16.78 -10.10
N PRO A 118 -10.93 16.51 -11.32
CA PRO A 118 -12.09 17.21 -11.90
C PRO A 118 -13.39 16.97 -11.12
N ASP A 119 -13.54 15.81 -10.49
CA ASP A 119 -14.75 15.42 -9.74
C ASP A 119 -14.77 15.89 -8.28
N PHE A 120 -13.83 16.76 -7.90
CA PHE A 120 -13.72 17.24 -6.52
C PHE A 120 -14.96 18.01 -6.09
N ARG A 121 -15.52 17.61 -4.94
CA ARG A 121 -16.64 18.27 -4.28
C ARG A 121 -16.36 18.48 -2.80
N PHE A 122 -16.88 19.57 -2.25
CA PHE A 122 -16.69 19.93 -0.85
C PHE A 122 -17.88 20.69 -0.27
N GLY A 123 -17.82 20.98 1.03
CA GLY A 123 -18.92 21.58 1.77
C GLY A 123 -20.10 20.62 1.99
N LYS A 124 -21.02 21.05 2.85
CA LYS A 124 -22.23 20.34 3.22
C LYS A 124 -23.00 19.95 1.97
N GLY A 125 -23.38 18.67 1.89
CA GLY A 125 -24.14 18.15 0.75
C GLY A 125 -23.39 18.19 -0.59
N ARG A 126 -22.04 18.28 -0.59
CA ARG A 126 -21.22 18.38 -1.81
C ARG A 126 -21.57 19.61 -2.68
N ALA A 127 -22.00 20.70 -2.03
CA ALA A 127 -22.47 21.92 -2.69
C ALA A 127 -21.36 22.73 -3.39
N GLY A 128 -20.11 22.59 -2.96
CA GLY A 128 -18.94 23.20 -3.59
C GLY A 128 -18.32 22.28 -4.64
N ASP A 129 -17.88 22.87 -5.75
CA ASP A 129 -17.13 22.23 -6.83
C ASP A 129 -15.83 23.02 -7.14
N VAL A 130 -15.06 22.58 -8.12
CA VAL A 130 -13.81 23.25 -8.53
C VAL A 130 -14.03 24.72 -8.91
N ALA A 131 -15.17 25.08 -9.52
CA ALA A 131 -15.48 26.45 -9.90
C ALA A 131 -15.75 27.32 -8.65
N ALA A 132 -16.50 26.80 -7.69
CA ALA A 132 -16.73 27.43 -6.39
C ALA A 132 -15.41 27.59 -5.63
N LEU A 133 -14.52 26.58 -5.63
CA LEU A 133 -13.21 26.67 -4.97
C LEU A 133 -12.34 27.78 -5.58
N ARG A 134 -12.33 27.90 -6.92
CA ARG A 134 -11.62 28.96 -7.63
C ARG A 134 -12.18 30.34 -7.28
N ARG A 135 -13.50 30.49 -7.25
CA ARG A 135 -14.17 31.74 -6.90
C ARG A 135 -13.86 32.15 -5.46
N LEU A 136 -14.16 31.27 -4.50
CA LEU A 136 -13.97 31.52 -3.08
C LEU A 136 -12.49 31.75 -2.73
N GLY A 137 -11.60 31.00 -3.35
CA GLY A 137 -10.15 31.19 -3.21
C GLY A 137 -9.68 32.59 -3.59
N ARG A 138 -10.22 33.16 -4.68
CA ARG A 138 -9.92 34.55 -5.08
C ARG A 138 -10.54 35.59 -4.14
N GLU A 139 -11.74 35.32 -3.63
CA GLU A 139 -12.49 36.26 -2.77
C GLU A 139 -11.95 36.32 -1.33
N ARG A 140 -11.30 35.25 -0.85
CA ARG A 140 -10.92 35.07 0.57
C ARG A 140 -9.43 35.09 0.82
N SER A 141 -8.60 34.98 -0.21
CA SER A 141 -7.15 35.03 -0.07
C SER A 141 -6.68 36.48 -0.17
N GLU A 142 -6.11 37.01 0.91
CA GLU A 142 -5.33 38.27 0.87
C GLU A 142 -4.11 38.14 -0.06
N ALA A 143 -3.64 36.92 -0.29
CA ALA A 143 -2.64 36.65 -1.31
C ALA A 143 -3.31 36.67 -2.69
N GLU A 144 -2.84 37.54 -3.58
CA GLU A 144 -3.25 37.67 -4.99
C GLU A 144 -3.09 36.36 -5.83
N GLN A 145 -2.77 35.22 -5.21
CA GLN A 145 -2.23 34.03 -5.88
C GLN A 145 -2.81 32.69 -5.40
N PHE A 146 -4.00 32.63 -4.79
CA PHE A 146 -4.63 31.33 -4.50
C PHE A 146 -4.98 30.60 -5.80
N ALA A 147 -4.20 29.59 -6.16
CA ALA A 147 -4.35 28.83 -7.38
C ALA A 147 -5.11 27.51 -7.15
N VAL A 148 -5.99 27.15 -8.08
CA VAL A 148 -6.63 25.82 -8.10
C VAL A 148 -6.18 25.08 -9.34
N ARG A 149 -5.47 23.97 -9.15
CA ARG A 149 -4.96 23.13 -10.22
C ARG A 149 -5.78 21.84 -10.30
N VAL A 150 -6.24 21.53 -11.51
CA VAL A 150 -6.95 20.28 -11.79
C VAL A 150 -5.99 19.34 -12.49
N VAL A 151 -5.89 18.11 -11.98
CA VAL A 151 -5.14 17.01 -12.59
C VAL A 151 -6.14 16.08 -13.26
N GLU A 152 -5.93 15.85 -14.56
CA GLU A 152 -6.77 14.92 -15.33
C GLU A 152 -6.62 13.48 -14.82
N PRO A 153 -7.67 12.65 -14.96
CA PRO A 153 -7.60 11.25 -14.56
C PRO A 153 -6.45 10.51 -15.27
N VAL A 154 -5.76 9.65 -14.53
CA VAL A 154 -4.61 8.89 -15.06
C VAL A 154 -5.08 7.54 -15.57
N GLU A 155 -4.69 7.20 -16.80
CA GLU A 155 -4.96 5.89 -17.40
C GLU A 155 -3.79 4.91 -17.22
N THR A 156 -4.10 3.63 -17.21
CA THR A 156 -3.14 2.53 -17.16
C THR A 156 -3.64 1.36 -18.02
N VAL A 157 -2.72 0.48 -18.43
CA VAL A 157 -3.04 -0.68 -19.25
C VAL A 157 -2.99 -1.93 -18.39
N LEU A 158 -4.11 -2.67 -18.33
CA LEU A 158 -4.21 -3.94 -17.60
C LEU A 158 -3.56 -5.09 -18.37
N GLY A 159 -3.42 -6.25 -17.73
CA GLY A 159 -2.83 -7.47 -18.32
C GLY A 159 -3.62 -8.05 -19.49
N ASP A 160 -4.90 -7.70 -19.62
CA ASP A 160 -5.75 -8.02 -20.77
C ASP A 160 -5.70 -6.95 -21.88
N HIS A 161 -4.75 -6.02 -21.80
CA HIS A 161 -4.56 -4.89 -22.72
C HIS A 161 -5.68 -3.84 -22.73
N SER A 162 -6.65 -3.92 -21.80
CA SER A 162 -7.63 -2.85 -21.63
C SER A 162 -6.98 -1.58 -21.06
N ILE A 163 -7.38 -0.42 -21.59
CA ILE A 163 -7.02 0.90 -21.06
C ILE A 163 -8.11 1.31 -20.07
N VAL A 164 -7.70 1.64 -18.85
CA VAL A 164 -8.62 1.96 -17.76
C VAL A 164 -8.12 3.15 -16.96
N THR A 165 -9.05 3.94 -16.41
CA THR A 165 -8.72 5.02 -15.49
C THR A 165 -8.42 4.48 -14.09
N ALA A 166 -7.25 4.84 -13.55
CA ALA A 166 -6.82 4.42 -12.22
C ALA A 166 -7.68 5.06 -11.12
N SER A 167 -8.40 4.23 -10.36
CA SER A 167 -9.25 4.68 -9.25
C SER A 167 -9.30 3.67 -8.11
N SER A 168 -9.64 4.16 -6.91
CA SER A 168 -9.84 3.30 -5.73
C SER A 168 -11.01 2.33 -5.92
N THR A 169 -12.02 2.69 -6.71
CA THR A 169 -13.15 1.82 -7.05
C THR A 169 -12.70 0.68 -7.94
N LEU A 170 -11.91 0.96 -8.97
CA LEU A 170 -11.35 -0.05 -9.86
C LEU A 170 -10.42 -1.01 -9.12
N ALA A 171 -9.55 -0.50 -8.25
CA ALA A 171 -8.65 -1.33 -7.45
C ALA A 171 -9.43 -2.35 -6.60
N ARG A 172 -10.53 -1.94 -5.94
CA ARG A 172 -11.41 -2.86 -5.21
C ARG A 172 -12.06 -3.90 -6.12
N TRP A 173 -12.61 -3.46 -7.25
CA TRP A 173 -13.25 -4.33 -8.22
C TRP A 173 -12.31 -5.41 -8.77
N LEU A 174 -11.04 -5.07 -9.00
CA LEU A 174 -9.99 -5.99 -9.42
C LEU A 174 -9.59 -6.95 -8.30
N LEU A 175 -9.48 -6.47 -7.05
CA LEU A 175 -9.21 -7.32 -5.88
C LEU A 175 -10.31 -8.37 -5.68
N GLU A 176 -11.57 -7.98 -5.79
CA GLU A 176 -12.74 -8.88 -5.72
C GLU A 176 -12.70 -10.00 -6.77
N ARG A 177 -11.90 -9.85 -7.84
CA ARG A 177 -11.72 -10.83 -8.92
C ARG A 177 -10.35 -11.54 -8.87
N GLY A 178 -9.58 -11.32 -7.81
CA GLY A 178 -8.24 -11.92 -7.66
C GLY A 178 -7.21 -11.38 -8.66
N ARG A 179 -7.50 -10.31 -9.38
CA ARG A 179 -6.61 -9.71 -10.39
C ARG A 179 -5.52 -8.84 -9.76
N VAL A 180 -4.76 -9.38 -8.81
CA VAL A 180 -3.78 -8.64 -7.98
C VAL A 180 -2.65 -8.00 -8.80
N ALA A 181 -2.24 -8.62 -9.91
CA ALA A 181 -1.27 -8.03 -10.83
C ALA A 181 -1.81 -6.77 -11.53
N ASP A 182 -3.11 -6.72 -11.81
CA ASP A 182 -3.77 -5.54 -12.37
C ASP A 182 -4.02 -4.47 -11.33
N VAL A 183 -4.30 -4.86 -10.09
CA VAL A 183 -4.31 -3.92 -8.96
C VAL A 183 -2.96 -3.21 -8.87
N ALA A 184 -1.85 -3.95 -9.03
CA ALA A 184 -0.52 -3.34 -9.00
C ALA A 184 -0.31 -2.29 -10.11
N ARG A 185 -0.88 -2.52 -11.30
CA ARG A 185 -0.86 -1.56 -12.42
C ARG A 185 -1.69 -0.30 -12.14
N VAL A 186 -2.79 -0.44 -11.40
CA VAL A 186 -3.64 0.70 -10.97
C VAL A 186 -3.01 1.47 -9.82
N LEU A 187 -2.36 0.78 -8.88
CA LEU A 187 -1.72 1.39 -7.72
C LEU A 187 -0.33 1.97 -8.01
N GLY A 188 0.36 1.41 -9.01
CA GLY A 188 1.77 1.70 -9.31
C GLY A 188 2.75 0.96 -8.39
N GLU A 189 2.27 -0.03 -7.62
CA GLU A 189 3.05 -0.96 -6.80
C GLU A 189 2.19 -2.19 -6.44
N PRO A 190 2.78 -3.36 -6.09
CA PRO A 190 2.02 -4.52 -5.62
C PRO A 190 1.07 -4.18 -4.48
N TYR A 191 -0.15 -4.76 -4.51
CA TYR A 191 -1.09 -4.58 -3.42
C TYR A 191 -0.54 -5.23 -2.15
N ARG A 192 -0.41 -4.45 -1.08
CA ARG A 192 0.15 -4.91 0.19
C ARG A 192 -0.95 -5.13 1.22
N ILE A 193 -0.94 -6.30 1.83
CA ILE A 193 -1.79 -6.64 2.98
C ILE A 193 -0.89 -6.71 4.20
N GLU A 194 -1.28 -6.04 5.26
CA GLU A 194 -0.51 -5.98 6.51
C GLU A 194 -1.36 -6.44 7.67
N GLY A 195 -0.69 -6.97 8.69
CA GLY A 195 -1.38 -7.45 9.88
C GLY A 195 -0.45 -8.08 10.89
N MET A 196 -1.05 -8.52 11.98
CA MET A 196 -0.38 -9.30 13.02
C MET A 196 -0.48 -10.79 12.70
N VAL A 197 0.63 -11.50 12.89
CA VAL A 197 0.62 -12.97 12.83
C VAL A 197 -0.08 -13.51 14.07
N VAL A 198 -1.15 -14.27 13.86
CA VAL A 198 -2.04 -14.82 14.87
C VAL A 198 -2.04 -16.34 14.85
N ARG A 199 -2.59 -16.96 15.90
CA ARG A 199 -2.74 -18.41 15.96
C ARG A 199 -3.85 -18.87 15.00
N GLY A 200 -3.52 -19.80 14.10
CA GLY A 200 -4.47 -20.50 13.23
C GLY A 200 -4.77 -21.93 13.68
N ASP A 201 -5.32 -22.74 12.76
CA ASP A 201 -5.74 -24.14 13.04
C ASP A 201 -4.57 -25.14 13.09
N ARG A 202 -3.34 -24.70 12.78
CA ARG A 202 -2.08 -25.47 12.84
C ARG A 202 -2.07 -26.80 12.06
N ARG A 203 -2.98 -26.96 11.08
CA ARG A 203 -3.08 -28.17 10.24
C ARG A 203 -1.91 -28.33 9.26
N GLY A 204 -1.34 -27.23 8.76
CA GLY A 204 -0.20 -27.27 7.83
C GLY A 204 1.06 -27.88 8.45
N ARG A 205 1.23 -27.78 9.77
CA ARG A 205 2.39 -28.27 10.51
C ARG A 205 2.57 -29.78 10.42
N THR A 206 1.49 -30.53 10.59
CA THR A 206 1.51 -32.00 10.50
C THR A 206 1.81 -32.49 9.08
N LEU A 207 1.74 -31.58 8.10
CA LEU A 207 1.91 -31.85 6.67
C LEU A 207 3.26 -31.32 6.12
N GLY A 208 4.09 -30.70 6.95
CA GLY A 208 5.37 -30.10 6.51
C GLY A 208 5.25 -28.70 5.88
N TYR A 209 4.06 -28.08 5.93
CA TYR A 209 3.79 -26.76 5.37
C TYR A 209 3.25 -25.79 6.44
N PRO A 210 4.05 -25.34 7.43
CA PRO A 210 3.57 -24.40 8.43
C PRO A 210 3.29 -23.03 7.79
N THR A 211 2.08 -22.51 8.00
CA THR A 211 1.61 -21.23 7.48
C THR A 211 1.51 -20.17 8.58
N ALA A 212 1.95 -18.95 8.28
CA ALA A 212 1.67 -17.78 9.10
C ALA A 212 0.24 -17.31 8.82
N ASN A 213 -0.63 -17.35 9.84
CA ASN A 213 -1.99 -16.82 9.74
C ASN A 213 -1.96 -15.33 10.05
N LEU A 214 -2.47 -14.50 9.14
CA LEU A 214 -2.44 -13.05 9.28
C LEU A 214 -3.83 -12.52 9.64
N ALA A 215 -3.91 -11.62 10.63
CA ALA A 215 -5.10 -10.82 10.89
C ALA A 215 -5.02 -9.53 10.05
N PRO A 216 -5.73 -9.45 8.90
CA PRO A 216 -5.52 -8.37 7.93
C PRO A 216 -6.13 -7.04 8.39
N GLU A 217 -5.43 -5.95 8.13
CA GLU A 217 -5.87 -4.57 8.42
C GLU A 217 -6.51 -3.88 7.20
N SER A 218 -6.56 -4.57 6.06
CA SER A 218 -7.12 -4.10 4.79
C SER A 218 -7.91 -5.19 4.07
N THR A 219 -8.63 -4.82 3.00
CA THR A 219 -9.45 -5.77 2.23
C THR A 219 -8.61 -6.87 1.60
N LEU A 220 -9.11 -8.10 1.64
CA LEU A 220 -8.48 -9.24 1.00
C LEU A 220 -8.93 -9.34 -0.48
N PRO A 221 -8.07 -9.81 -1.41
CA PRO A 221 -8.50 -10.17 -2.78
C PRO A 221 -9.45 -11.37 -2.74
N ALA A 222 -9.99 -11.82 -3.87
CA ALA A 222 -10.85 -13.01 -3.97
C ALA A 222 -10.24 -14.26 -3.30
N ASP A 223 -11.08 -15.24 -2.94
CA ASP A 223 -10.57 -16.52 -2.44
C ASP A 223 -9.72 -17.20 -3.52
N GLY A 224 -8.53 -17.67 -3.15
CA GLY A 224 -7.57 -18.28 -4.08
C GLY A 224 -6.18 -18.42 -3.47
N VAL A 225 -5.26 -18.98 -4.25
CA VAL A 225 -3.83 -19.05 -3.95
C VAL A 225 -3.11 -18.03 -4.83
N TYR A 226 -2.18 -17.30 -4.22
CA TYR A 226 -1.46 -16.20 -4.81
C TYR A 226 0.04 -16.38 -4.58
N ALA A 227 0.84 -15.89 -5.52
CA ALA A 227 2.26 -15.68 -5.35
C ALA A 227 2.48 -14.30 -4.75
N GLY A 228 3.35 -14.20 -3.75
CA GLY A 228 3.65 -12.94 -3.10
C GLY A 228 5.02 -12.90 -2.46
N LEU A 229 5.34 -11.72 -1.93
CA LEU A 229 6.52 -11.49 -1.12
C LEU A 229 6.10 -11.16 0.30
N ALA A 230 6.63 -11.92 1.25
CA ALA A 230 6.41 -11.74 2.66
C ALA A 230 7.56 -10.94 3.26
N ARG A 231 7.26 -9.85 3.98
CA ARG A 231 8.21 -9.11 4.79
C ARG A 231 7.83 -9.21 6.25
N ALA A 232 8.68 -9.88 7.02
CA ALA A 232 8.56 -9.94 8.48
C ALA A 232 9.27 -8.74 9.07
N SER A 233 8.52 -7.86 9.76
CA SER A 233 9.13 -6.76 10.50
C SER A 233 9.41 -7.18 11.94
N LEU A 234 10.68 -7.09 12.32
CA LEU A 234 11.16 -7.43 13.65
C LEU A 234 11.37 -6.19 14.55
N ALA A 235 10.92 -5.02 14.08
CA ALA A 235 10.96 -3.80 14.87
C ALA A 235 9.92 -3.84 16.00
N GLN A 236 10.41 -3.92 17.25
CA GLN A 236 9.73 -3.57 18.51
C GLN A 236 8.30 -4.14 18.67
N GLY A 237 8.18 -5.46 18.82
CA GLY A 237 7.02 -6.05 19.49
C GLY A 237 7.19 -6.00 21.02
N PRO A 238 6.13 -5.82 21.82
CA PRO A 238 6.22 -5.70 23.28
C PRO A 238 6.87 -6.90 23.99
N SER A 239 7.03 -8.03 23.29
CA SER A 239 7.55 -9.28 23.85
C SER A 239 8.98 -9.63 23.44
N HIS A 240 9.66 -8.85 22.57
CA HIS A 240 10.97 -9.25 22.02
C HIS A 240 11.97 -8.09 21.91
N PRO A 241 12.96 -8.01 22.82
CA PRO A 241 13.89 -6.87 22.93
C PRO A 241 15.08 -6.90 21.94
N ARG A 242 15.08 -7.77 20.92
CA ARG A 242 16.14 -7.75 19.88
C ARG A 242 15.60 -7.13 18.62
N ALA A 243 16.12 -5.95 18.26
CA ALA A 243 15.97 -5.38 16.92
C ALA A 243 16.64 -6.34 15.92
N GLY A 244 15.85 -7.19 15.28
CA GLY A 244 16.30 -8.00 14.15
C GLY A 244 16.16 -7.21 12.84
N GLU A 245 16.92 -7.59 11.83
CA GLU A 245 16.73 -7.06 10.48
C GLU A 245 15.42 -7.58 9.88
N ASP A 246 14.71 -6.72 9.16
CA ASP A 246 13.52 -7.13 8.41
C ASP A 246 13.91 -8.24 7.41
N ARG A 247 13.10 -9.30 7.37
CA ARG A 247 13.36 -10.45 6.50
C ARG A 247 12.33 -10.55 5.39
N SER A 248 12.81 -10.80 4.17
CA SER A 248 11.97 -10.99 2.99
C SER A 248 11.98 -12.44 2.52
N PHE A 249 10.81 -12.95 2.12
CA PHE A 249 10.62 -14.31 1.64
C PHE A 249 9.71 -14.33 0.42
N VAL A 250 9.91 -15.28 -0.48
CA VAL A 250 8.86 -15.67 -1.42
C VAL A 250 7.79 -16.43 -0.65
N ALA A 251 6.51 -16.16 -0.93
CA ALA A 251 5.41 -16.77 -0.20
C ALA A 251 4.29 -17.25 -1.13
N ALA A 252 3.80 -18.47 -0.85
CA ALA A 252 2.51 -18.93 -1.34
C ALA A 252 1.45 -18.44 -0.35
N ILE A 253 0.52 -17.61 -0.83
CA ILE A 253 -0.48 -16.93 0.00
C ILE A 253 -1.85 -17.52 -0.32
N SER A 254 -2.49 -18.14 0.65
CA SER A 254 -3.84 -18.68 0.54
C SER A 254 -4.84 -17.72 1.17
N VAL A 255 -5.82 -17.27 0.39
CA VAL A 255 -6.97 -16.50 0.88
C VAL A 255 -8.20 -17.39 0.78
N GLY A 256 -8.94 -17.54 1.88
CA GLY A 256 -10.10 -18.42 1.92
C GLY A 256 -11.14 -18.00 2.96
N THR A 257 -12.35 -18.50 2.80
CA THR A 257 -13.47 -18.23 3.70
C THR A 257 -13.75 -19.43 4.61
N LYS A 258 -13.75 -19.21 5.94
CA LYS A 258 -14.15 -20.23 6.92
C LYS A 258 -15.65 -20.10 7.22
N PRO A 259 -16.43 -21.20 7.14
CA PRO A 259 -17.77 -21.22 7.71
C PRO A 259 -17.65 -21.00 9.21
N GLN A 260 -18.31 -19.97 9.76
CA GLN A 260 -18.37 -19.83 11.21
C GLN A 260 -19.56 -20.60 11.79
N PHE A 261 -19.44 -20.99 13.06
CA PHE A 261 -20.48 -21.70 13.82
C PHE A 261 -21.75 -20.85 14.07
N SER A 262 -21.71 -19.54 13.77
CA SER A 262 -22.88 -18.65 13.83
C SER A 262 -23.46 -18.40 12.44
N PRO A 263 -24.77 -18.59 12.22
CA PRO A 263 -25.41 -18.28 10.94
C PRO A 263 -25.17 -16.81 10.53
N GLY A 264 -24.69 -16.60 9.31
CA GLY A 264 -24.52 -15.26 8.72
C GLY A 264 -23.16 -14.59 8.95
N GLN A 265 -22.21 -15.23 9.65
CA GLN A 265 -20.83 -14.74 9.73
C GLN A 265 -19.89 -15.65 8.94
N THR A 266 -19.18 -15.08 7.96
CA THR A 266 -18.08 -15.73 7.24
C THR A 266 -16.82 -14.93 7.50
N ALA A 267 -15.84 -15.52 8.21
CA ALA A 267 -14.54 -14.89 8.34
C ALA A 267 -13.66 -15.30 7.16
N ARG A 268 -13.22 -14.30 6.42
CA ARG A 268 -12.14 -14.47 5.43
C ARG A 268 -10.81 -14.54 6.17
N THR A 269 -9.95 -15.41 5.70
CA THR A 269 -8.65 -15.72 6.31
C THR A 269 -7.57 -15.62 5.24
N ILE A 270 -6.36 -15.25 5.67
CA ILE A 270 -5.19 -15.20 4.81
C ILE A 270 -4.03 -15.90 5.53
N GLU A 271 -3.42 -16.84 4.82
CA GLU A 271 -2.34 -17.69 5.31
C GLU A 271 -1.16 -17.64 4.35
N ALA A 272 0.05 -17.42 4.87
CA ALA A 272 1.26 -17.38 4.07
C ALA A 272 2.19 -18.57 4.40
N PHE A 273 2.49 -19.39 3.40
CA PHE A 273 3.57 -20.35 3.45
C PHE A 273 4.84 -19.70 2.91
N LEU A 274 5.84 -19.48 3.78
CA LEU A 274 7.12 -18.89 3.37
C LEU A 274 8.00 -19.96 2.71
N LEU A 275 8.41 -19.74 1.46
CA LEU A 275 9.23 -20.70 0.72
C LEU A 275 10.69 -20.64 1.19
N ASP A 276 11.39 -21.76 0.99
CA ASP A 276 12.85 -21.88 1.15
C ASP A 276 13.36 -21.49 2.55
N VAL A 277 12.49 -21.62 3.56
CA VAL A 277 12.86 -21.52 4.97
C VAL A 277 13.12 -22.93 5.51
N GLU A 278 14.36 -23.18 5.95
CA GLU A 278 14.71 -24.35 6.74
C GLU A 278 13.86 -24.40 8.00
N ARG A 279 13.26 -25.56 8.29
CA ARG A 279 12.32 -25.72 9.42
C ARG A 279 12.62 -27.02 10.16
N SER A 280 12.56 -26.96 11.48
CA SER A 280 12.58 -28.17 12.30
C SER A 280 11.27 -28.96 12.10
N PRO A 281 11.34 -30.29 11.90
CA PRO A 281 10.14 -31.12 11.80
C PRO A 281 9.19 -30.91 12.99
N GLY A 282 7.91 -30.67 12.70
CA GLY A 282 6.88 -30.47 13.74
C GLY A 282 6.87 -29.11 14.42
N SER A 283 7.66 -28.13 13.96
CA SER A 283 7.66 -26.75 14.47
C SER A 283 6.91 -25.77 13.56
N ASP A 284 6.10 -24.89 14.15
CA ASP A 284 5.52 -23.72 13.47
C ASP A 284 6.49 -22.53 13.44
N VAL A 285 7.61 -22.63 14.16
CA VAL A 285 8.57 -21.55 14.31
C VAL A 285 9.39 -21.45 13.04
N ILE A 286 9.22 -20.33 12.35
CA ILE A 286 10.10 -19.91 11.26
C ILE A 286 11.40 -19.46 11.93
N PRO A 287 12.56 -20.10 11.70
CA PRO A 287 13.77 -19.79 12.45
C PRO A 287 14.10 -18.30 12.39
N GLY A 288 14.38 -17.70 13.55
CA GLY A 288 14.64 -16.27 13.68
C GLY A 288 13.39 -15.37 13.72
N LEU A 289 12.17 -15.92 13.70
CA LEU A 289 10.92 -15.19 13.91
C LEU A 289 10.18 -15.76 15.14
N PRO A 290 9.43 -14.94 15.90
CA PRO A 290 8.55 -15.43 16.96
C PRO A 290 7.42 -16.31 16.39
N GLU A 291 6.76 -17.11 17.22
CA GLU A 291 5.64 -17.95 16.78
C GLU A 291 4.40 -17.12 16.39
N TYR A 292 4.13 -16.02 17.10
CA TYR A 292 3.00 -15.11 16.89
C TYR A 292 3.27 -13.72 17.46
N GLY A 293 2.40 -12.76 17.15
CA GLY A 293 2.45 -11.41 17.74
C GLY A 293 3.45 -10.46 17.08
N TRP A 294 3.90 -10.77 15.87
CA TRP A 294 4.77 -9.93 15.05
C TRP A 294 4.06 -9.47 13.77
N ARG A 295 4.53 -8.38 13.16
CA ARG A 295 3.93 -7.80 11.97
C ARG A 295 4.46 -8.45 10.71
N LEU A 296 3.56 -8.83 9.82
CA LEU A 296 3.87 -9.41 8.52
C LEU A 296 3.16 -8.59 7.44
N SER A 297 3.92 -8.20 6.41
CA SER A 297 3.39 -7.56 5.21
C SER A 297 3.50 -8.52 4.04
N LEU A 298 2.44 -8.63 3.25
CA LEU A 298 2.33 -9.50 2.08
C LEU A 298 2.10 -8.66 0.83
N ASP A 299 3.11 -8.55 -0.03
CA ASP A 299 2.96 -7.96 -1.37
C ASP A 299 2.39 -9.02 -2.32
N MET A 300 1.17 -8.79 -2.82
CA MET A 300 0.47 -9.67 -3.73
C MET A 300 1.01 -9.49 -5.16
N ILE A 301 1.73 -10.47 -5.69
CA ILE A 301 2.40 -10.38 -7.00
C ILE A 301 1.54 -10.95 -8.12
N GLY A 302 0.95 -12.14 -7.93
CA GLY A 302 0.19 -12.77 -8.99
C GLY A 302 -0.76 -13.86 -8.52
N TYR A 303 -1.71 -14.21 -9.37
CA TYR A 303 -2.66 -15.29 -9.15
C TYR A 303 -2.05 -16.66 -9.49
N VAL A 304 -2.31 -17.67 -8.66
CA VAL A 304 -1.87 -19.06 -8.90
C VAL A 304 -3.04 -19.92 -9.30
N ARG A 305 -4.09 -20.02 -8.46
CA ARG A 305 -5.28 -20.86 -8.71
C ARG A 305 -6.43 -20.58 -7.74
N ASP A 306 -7.60 -21.12 -8.04
CA ASP A 306 -8.77 -21.11 -7.16
C ASP A 306 -8.56 -21.99 -5.91
N GLN A 307 -9.36 -21.74 -4.87
CA GLN A 307 -9.47 -22.65 -3.72
C GLN A 307 -10.07 -24.00 -4.14
N ALA A 308 -9.52 -25.09 -3.59
CA ALA A 308 -9.95 -26.44 -3.93
C ALA A 308 -10.05 -27.31 -2.66
N ARG A 309 -10.95 -28.29 -2.69
CA ARG A 309 -11.00 -29.38 -1.71
C ARG A 309 -10.21 -30.56 -2.26
N PHE A 310 -9.52 -31.28 -1.38
CA PHE A 310 -8.72 -32.45 -1.76
C PHE A 310 -9.28 -33.70 -1.09
N GLU A 311 -9.34 -34.79 -1.85
CA GLU A 311 -9.88 -36.07 -1.39
C GLU A 311 -8.93 -36.84 -0.47
N SER A 312 -7.64 -36.48 -0.48
CA SER A 312 -6.62 -37.08 0.39
C SER A 312 -5.49 -36.10 0.72
N VAL A 313 -4.74 -36.43 1.77
CA VAL A 313 -3.54 -35.68 2.18
C VAL A 313 -2.49 -35.68 1.07
N ASP A 314 -2.26 -36.81 0.40
CA ASP A 314 -1.28 -36.90 -0.69
C ASP A 314 -1.66 -36.03 -1.88
N ALA A 315 -2.96 -35.93 -2.20
CA ALA A 315 -3.45 -35.05 -3.26
C ALA A 315 -3.19 -33.57 -2.93
N LEU A 316 -3.44 -33.17 -1.67
CA LEU A 316 -3.12 -31.84 -1.16
C LEU A 316 -1.62 -31.55 -1.27
N LEU A 317 -0.76 -32.43 -0.76
CA LEU A 317 0.71 -32.25 -0.77
C LEU A 317 1.25 -32.11 -2.21
N ARG A 318 0.76 -32.94 -3.15
CA ARG A 318 1.14 -32.81 -4.58
C ARG A 318 0.73 -31.48 -5.17
N GLN A 319 -0.47 -30.96 -4.84
CA GLN A 319 -0.89 -29.65 -5.32
C GLN A 319 -0.05 -28.53 -4.69
N MET A 320 0.24 -28.61 -3.39
CA MET A 320 1.08 -27.62 -2.71
C MET A 320 2.49 -27.55 -3.31
N GLY A 321 3.07 -28.68 -3.72
CA GLY A 321 4.34 -28.72 -4.45
C GLY A 321 4.27 -27.93 -5.77
N ARG A 322 3.25 -28.19 -6.59
CA ARG A 322 3.00 -27.44 -7.84
C ARG A 322 2.77 -25.95 -7.60
N ASP A 323 2.03 -25.61 -6.55
CA ASP A 323 1.79 -24.22 -6.17
C ASP A 323 3.11 -23.51 -5.85
N CYS A 324 4.01 -24.16 -5.11
CA CYS A 324 5.33 -23.60 -4.77
C CYS A 324 6.21 -23.37 -6.01
N GLU A 325 6.23 -24.30 -6.97
CA GLU A 325 6.92 -24.13 -8.25
C GLU A 325 6.38 -22.92 -9.00
N ARG A 326 5.05 -22.83 -9.14
CA ARG A 326 4.39 -21.73 -9.84
C ARG A 326 4.62 -20.38 -9.15
N VAL A 327 4.63 -20.36 -7.83
CA VAL A 327 4.93 -19.15 -7.04
C VAL A 327 6.35 -18.65 -7.32
N ARG A 328 7.34 -19.54 -7.38
CA ARG A 328 8.72 -19.16 -7.72
C ARG A 328 8.80 -18.53 -9.11
N GLU A 329 8.16 -19.13 -10.11
CA GLU A 329 8.11 -18.60 -11.47
C GLU A 329 7.49 -17.19 -11.53
N ILE A 330 6.34 -17.00 -10.89
CA ILE A 330 5.64 -15.71 -10.88
C ILE A 330 6.49 -14.63 -10.20
N CYS A 331 7.10 -14.96 -9.05
CA CYS A 331 7.94 -14.02 -8.32
C CYS A 331 9.26 -13.71 -9.03
N SER A 332 9.84 -14.65 -9.79
CA SER A 332 11.05 -14.40 -10.59
C SER A 332 10.79 -13.50 -11.81
N MET A 333 9.59 -13.56 -12.38
CA MET A 333 9.20 -12.70 -13.51
C MET A 333 8.87 -11.26 -13.10
N ARG A 334 8.77 -10.97 -11.79
CA ARG A 334 8.43 -9.63 -11.28
C ARG A 334 9.40 -8.55 -11.72
N ASP A 335 10.69 -8.86 -11.79
CA ASP A 335 11.74 -7.89 -12.16
C ASP A 335 11.63 -7.44 -13.63
N ALA A 336 10.71 -8.03 -14.41
CA ALA A 336 10.38 -7.66 -15.79
C ALA A 336 9.14 -6.75 -15.93
N LEU A 337 8.47 -6.35 -14.84
CA LEU A 337 7.33 -5.41 -14.93
C LEU A 337 7.85 -3.97 -15.17
N PRO A 338 7.35 -3.25 -16.20
CA PRO A 338 7.82 -1.90 -16.50
C PRO A 338 7.52 -0.93 -15.36
N GLU A 339 8.49 -0.09 -15.02
CA GLU A 339 8.27 1.01 -14.06
C GLU A 339 7.12 1.91 -14.55
N PRO A 340 6.17 2.30 -13.67
CA PRO A 340 5.19 3.31 -14.03
C PRO A 340 5.92 4.64 -14.26
N ARG A 341 6.04 5.05 -15.53
CA ARG A 341 6.55 6.38 -15.88
C ARG A 341 5.48 7.42 -15.55
N LEU A 342 5.57 8.04 -14.39
CA LEU A 342 4.93 9.33 -14.16
C LEU A 342 5.77 10.39 -14.86
N ALA A 343 5.20 11.08 -15.85
CA ALA A 343 5.89 12.17 -16.55
C ALA A 343 6.33 13.24 -15.53
N GLY A 344 7.65 13.36 -15.31
CA GLY A 344 8.24 14.40 -14.46
C GLY A 344 8.35 14.10 -12.96
N ALA A 345 8.14 12.86 -12.51
CA ALA A 345 8.47 12.45 -11.13
C ALA A 345 9.83 11.72 -11.11
N PRO A 346 10.67 11.89 -10.06
CA PRO A 346 11.88 11.08 -9.91
C PRO A 346 11.50 9.59 -9.90
N SER A 347 12.34 8.75 -10.50
CA SER A 347 12.19 7.29 -10.49
C SER A 347 11.91 6.83 -9.06
N LEU A 348 10.70 6.30 -8.84
CA LEU A 348 10.39 5.46 -7.69
C LEU A 348 10.96 4.08 -7.98
N ALA A 349 12.30 4.01 -8.12
CA ALA A 349 13.00 2.76 -8.13
C ALA A 349 12.48 1.97 -6.93
N TRP A 350 12.08 0.73 -7.18
CA TRP A 350 11.93 -0.25 -6.12
C TRP A 350 13.29 -0.32 -5.40
N ARG A 351 13.46 0.44 -4.31
CA ARG A 351 14.61 0.28 -3.44
C ARG A 351 14.40 -1.06 -2.75
N SER A 352 14.96 -2.09 -3.36
CA SER A 352 15.48 -3.24 -2.64
C SER A 352 16.42 -2.71 -1.56
N SER A 353 15.90 -2.47 -0.36
CA SER A 353 16.76 -2.37 0.81
C SER A 353 17.38 -3.75 1.00
N ALA A 354 18.67 -3.83 0.66
CA ALA A 354 19.60 -4.93 0.90
C ALA A 354 19.34 -6.24 0.12
N THR A 355 19.95 -6.33 -1.06
CA THR A 355 20.61 -7.60 -1.42
C THR A 355 21.92 -7.61 -0.62
N PRO A 356 22.16 -8.54 0.31
CA PRO A 356 23.50 -8.69 0.87
C PRO A 356 24.44 -9.06 -0.27
N ALA A 357 25.52 -8.29 -0.44
CA ALA A 357 26.60 -8.66 -1.34
C ALA A 357 27.09 -10.06 -0.95
N ALA A 358 27.25 -10.93 -1.95
CA ALA A 358 27.85 -12.24 -1.74
C ALA A 358 29.21 -12.08 -1.03
N PRO A 359 29.53 -12.90 -0.01
CA PRO A 359 30.83 -12.82 0.62
C PRO A 359 31.90 -13.17 -0.41
N THR A 360 32.81 -12.23 -0.67
CA THR A 360 34.03 -12.47 -1.42
C THR A 360 34.83 -13.53 -0.66
N ILE A 361 34.89 -14.75 -1.20
CA ILE A 361 35.79 -15.79 -0.73
C ILE A 361 37.21 -15.30 -1.00
N ALA A 362 37.91 -14.86 0.05
CA ALA A 362 39.33 -14.63 0.00
C ALA A 362 40.02 -15.98 -0.22
N THR A 363 40.62 -16.17 -1.40
CA THR A 363 41.56 -17.25 -1.66
C THR A 363 42.74 -17.14 -0.70
N PRO A 364 43.11 -18.21 0.01
CA PRO A 364 44.31 -18.19 0.84
C PRO A 364 45.54 -18.10 -0.07
N THR A 365 46.34 -17.06 0.15
CA THR A 365 47.67 -16.90 -0.42
C THR A 365 48.55 -18.07 0.02
N SER A 366 49.07 -18.83 -0.94
CA SER A 366 50.07 -19.88 -0.74
C SER A 366 51.30 -19.33 0.01
N PRO A 367 51.89 -20.09 0.94
CA PRO A 367 53.13 -19.69 1.59
C PRO A 367 54.30 -19.82 0.60
N GLU A 368 55.12 -18.78 0.60
CA GLU A 368 56.40 -18.63 -0.09
C GLU A 368 57.32 -19.83 0.19
N ALA A 369 57.81 -20.48 -0.87
CA ALA A 369 58.82 -21.51 -0.76
C ALA A 369 60.19 -20.86 -0.47
N ALA A 370 60.78 -21.19 0.67
CA ALA A 370 62.19 -20.93 0.95
C ALA A 370 63.08 -21.74 -0.01
N PRO A 371 64.21 -21.19 -0.49
CA PRO A 371 65.12 -21.95 -1.34
C PRO A 371 65.95 -22.92 -0.49
N ALA A 372 65.97 -24.19 -0.88
CA ALA A 372 66.86 -25.19 -0.31
C ALA A 372 68.31 -24.98 -0.79
N ARG A 373 69.27 -25.15 0.13
CA ARG A 373 70.56 -25.76 -0.16
C ARG A 373 70.45 -27.26 0.02
#